data_AF-A0A2G1WQ58-F1
#
_entry.id   AF-A0A2G1WQ58-F1
#
_cell.length_a   1.000
_cell.length_b   1.000
_cell.length_c   1.000
_cell.angle_alpha   90.00
_cell.angle_beta   90.00
_cell.angle_gamma   90.00
#
_symmetry.space_group_name_H-M   'P 1'
#
loop_
_entity.id
_entity.type
_entity.pdbx_description
1 polymer ?
#
loop_
_entity_poly.entity_id
_entity_poly.type
_entity_poly.pdbx_seq_one_letter_code
_entity_poly.pdbx_strand_id
1 'polypeptide(L)'
;MPHECDACGETFNTLSRLRLHDCPADEPDDPDPSSSFDAFLDSISDTLSANMQQRSSERRKRGLEAASDALKTTLEEAAQGGVDAAFGLIGRYERELREYHDREDYDTYRGILWAFYEPVAAALDENATREGWDFLVDLIDAYPRENTVEEPLVSPVIENAVGRHVIRTRLEDGVAAIPAESLVYLGSFWESMGDVSGEESLTYGWGIGHPDHSAVDHLRDIVTEELFWVHGALSHTFYADQHAAADLLEALLTDERIDYEDRYTLASVLGTVDDNSPPQIPRYWDLREEVDYHFEFDEAVRSRLRETIEAEGFHRRLGGDWTFSDMKI
;
A
#
# COMPACT_ATOMS: atom_id res chain seq x y z
N MET A 1 30.55 61.77 18.53
CA MET A 1 29.98 62.45 17.35
C MET A 1 28.72 61.69 16.98
N PRO A 2 27.59 62.35 16.67
CA PRO A 2 26.43 61.65 16.15
C PRO A 2 26.79 60.93 14.85
N HIS A 3 26.29 59.71 14.68
CA HIS A 3 26.43 58.93 13.45
C HIS A 3 25.08 58.90 12.74
N GLU A 4 25.06 59.16 11.44
CA GLU A 4 23.87 59.18 10.59
C GLU A 4 23.82 57.91 9.75
N CYS A 5 22.64 57.31 9.60
CA CYS A 5 22.46 56.16 8.73
C CYS A 5 22.32 56.61 7.27
N ASP A 6 23.21 56.16 6.39
CA ASP A 6 23.19 56.51 4.96
C ASP A 6 21.94 55.99 4.22
N ALA A 7 21.21 55.02 4.80
CA ALA A 7 20.00 54.43 4.20
C ALA A 7 18.69 55.14 4.59
N CYS A 8 18.56 55.68 5.82
CA CYS A 8 17.30 56.31 6.28
C CYS A 8 17.44 57.72 6.88
N GLY A 9 18.66 58.23 7.09
CA GLY A 9 18.90 59.60 7.58
C GLY A 9 18.70 59.85 9.07
N GLU A 10 18.48 58.81 9.90
CA GLU A 10 18.38 58.99 11.35
C GLU A 10 19.76 59.12 12.03
N THR A 11 19.83 59.95 13.08
CA THR A 11 21.06 60.28 13.83
C THR A 11 21.08 59.68 15.24
N PHE A 12 22.17 58.98 15.59
CA PHE A 12 22.31 58.27 16.87
C PHE A 12 23.58 58.69 17.62
N ASN A 13 23.50 58.77 18.96
CA ASN A 13 24.54 59.36 19.81
C ASN A 13 25.44 58.36 20.56
N THR A 14 25.22 57.04 20.44
CA THR A 14 25.94 56.02 21.24
C THR A 14 26.20 54.73 20.46
N LEU A 15 27.46 54.26 20.46
CA LEU A 15 27.94 53.03 19.80
C LEU A 15 27.65 51.75 20.62
N SER A 16 26.45 51.61 21.18
CA SER A 16 26.09 50.41 21.95
C SER A 16 25.47 49.33 21.06
N ARG A 17 26.32 48.35 20.69
CA ARG A 17 26.04 47.02 20.13
C ARG A 17 25.75 46.95 18.63
N LEU A 18 26.39 45.97 18.00
CA LEU A 18 26.06 45.32 16.72
C LEU A 18 24.61 44.78 16.73
N ARG A 19 23.63 45.66 16.85
CA ARG A 19 22.24 45.42 16.47
C ARG A 19 21.98 46.30 15.26
N LEU A 20 21.68 45.65 14.15
CA LEU A 20 21.06 46.28 12.99
C LEU A 20 19.82 47.02 13.52
N HIS A 21 19.73 48.32 13.26
CA HIS A 21 18.48 49.04 13.44
C HIS A 21 17.65 48.74 12.20
N ASP A 22 16.37 48.41 12.39
CA ASP A 22 15.47 48.11 11.29
C ASP A 22 15.16 49.41 10.56
N CYS A 23 15.92 49.69 9.50
CA CYS A 23 15.47 50.65 8.50
C CYS A 23 14.17 50.09 7.90
N PRO A 24 13.07 50.88 7.83
CA PRO A 24 11.97 50.51 6.97
C PRO A 24 12.54 50.42 5.54
N ALA A 25 12.61 49.20 5.01
CA ALA A 25 13.09 48.99 3.66
C ALA A 25 12.13 49.70 2.69
N ASP A 26 12.69 50.50 1.78
CA ASP A 26 12.01 50.79 0.52
C ASP A 26 11.70 49.44 -0.13
N GLU A 27 10.42 49.11 -0.29
CA GLU A 27 9.95 47.90 -0.96
C GLU A 27 10.56 47.81 -2.37
N PRO A 28 11.43 46.83 -2.66
CA PRO A 28 11.66 46.42 -4.03
C PRO A 28 10.53 45.47 -4.45
N ASP A 29 9.92 45.75 -5.60
CA ASP A 29 9.11 44.78 -6.34
C ASP A 29 9.99 43.58 -6.73
N ASP A 30 10.05 42.54 -5.88
CA ASP A 30 10.68 41.25 -6.19
C ASP A 30 9.70 40.10 -5.86
N PRO A 31 9.66 39.04 -6.69
CA PRO A 31 8.68 37.98 -6.61
C PRO A 31 8.89 37.10 -5.37
N ASP A 32 7.78 36.57 -4.86
CA ASP A 32 7.67 35.77 -3.66
C ASP A 32 8.79 34.70 -3.50
N PRO A 33 9.72 34.85 -2.53
CA PRO A 33 10.83 33.93 -2.34
C PRO A 33 10.41 32.54 -1.85
N SER A 34 9.15 32.36 -1.41
CA SER A 34 8.58 31.04 -1.12
C SER A 34 8.39 30.20 -2.39
N SER A 35 8.06 30.84 -3.52
CA SER A 35 7.90 30.17 -4.82
C SER A 35 9.19 29.52 -5.33
N SER A 36 10.35 30.11 -5.03
CA SER A 36 11.65 29.57 -5.46
C SER A 36 12.11 28.39 -4.60
N PHE A 37 11.67 28.29 -3.35
CA PHE A 37 12.02 27.19 -2.46
C PHE A 37 11.10 25.99 -2.69
N ASP A 38 9.80 26.22 -2.90
CA ASP A 38 8.85 25.15 -3.27
C ASP A 38 9.20 24.55 -4.63
N ALA A 39 9.52 25.38 -5.64
CA ALA A 39 10.00 24.88 -6.93
C ALA A 39 11.33 24.11 -6.84
N PHE A 40 12.16 24.40 -5.84
CA PHE A 40 13.39 23.67 -5.57
C PHE A 40 13.13 22.32 -4.90
N LEU A 41 12.18 22.25 -3.95
CA LEU A 41 11.74 21.01 -3.33
C LEU A 41 11.02 20.10 -4.33
N ASP A 42 10.17 20.66 -5.18
CA ASP A 42 9.52 19.94 -6.29
C ASP A 42 10.57 19.42 -7.27
N SER A 43 11.57 20.23 -7.63
CA SER A 43 12.67 19.78 -8.49
C SER A 43 13.50 18.65 -7.87
N ILE A 44 13.75 18.68 -6.56
CA ILE A 44 14.41 17.58 -5.84
C ILE A 44 13.52 16.34 -5.82
N SER A 45 12.23 16.49 -5.53
CA SER A 45 11.24 15.41 -5.51
C SER A 45 11.11 14.75 -6.89
N ASP A 46 11.02 15.54 -7.95
CA ASP A 46 10.97 15.10 -9.33
C ASP A 46 12.27 14.39 -9.74
N THR A 47 13.42 14.94 -9.34
CA THR A 47 14.73 14.32 -9.63
C THR A 47 14.90 13.00 -8.87
N LEU A 48 14.46 12.94 -7.61
CA LEU A 48 14.43 11.70 -6.82
C LEU A 48 13.50 10.67 -7.47
N SER A 49 12.30 11.09 -7.89
CA SER A 49 11.31 10.25 -8.55
C SER A 49 11.82 9.70 -9.89
N ALA A 50 12.41 10.55 -10.72
CA ALA A 50 13.02 10.15 -11.99
C ALA A 50 14.21 9.19 -11.76
N ASN A 51 15.06 9.46 -10.77
CA ASN A 51 16.16 8.58 -10.42
C ASN A 51 15.68 7.22 -9.88
N MET A 52 14.59 7.19 -9.11
CA MET A 52 13.97 5.96 -8.63
C MET A 52 13.37 5.15 -9.78
N GLN A 53 12.66 5.81 -10.71
CA GLN A 53 12.12 5.16 -11.91
C GLN A 53 13.24 4.60 -12.81
N GLN A 54 14.30 5.38 -13.03
CA GLN A 54 15.45 4.91 -13.81
C GLN A 54 16.10 3.68 -13.16
N ARG A 55 16.36 3.72 -11.85
CA ARG A 55 16.92 2.58 -11.10
C ARG A 55 16.02 1.36 -11.15
N SER A 56 14.70 1.54 -11.04
CA SER A 56 13.73 0.46 -11.17
C SER A 56 13.79 -0.18 -12.56
N SER A 57 13.82 0.64 -13.62
CA SER A 57 13.93 0.18 -15.00
C SER A 57 15.24 -0.56 -15.29
N GLU A 58 16.38 -0.03 -14.82
CA GLU A 58 17.69 -0.68 -14.95
C GLU A 58 17.72 -2.02 -14.20
N ARG A 59 17.11 -2.09 -13.02
CA ARG A 59 16.99 -3.32 -12.24
C ARG A 59 16.13 -4.37 -12.95
N ARG A 60 14.96 -3.96 -13.50
CA ARG A 60 14.08 -4.82 -14.29
C ARG A 60 14.81 -5.38 -15.51
N LYS A 61 15.56 -4.53 -16.22
CA LYS A 61 16.38 -4.93 -17.36
C LYS A 61 17.45 -5.96 -16.96
N ARG A 62 18.16 -5.73 -15.85
CA ARG A 62 19.13 -6.71 -15.32
C ARG A 62 18.46 -8.05 -15.00
N GLY A 63 17.28 -8.02 -14.40
CA GLY A 63 16.48 -9.22 -14.16
C GLY A 63 16.16 -10.00 -15.44
N LEU A 64 15.70 -9.31 -16.48
CA LEU A 64 15.43 -9.92 -17.79
C LEU A 64 16.68 -10.52 -18.44
N GLU A 65 17.84 -9.87 -18.28
CA GLU A 65 19.12 -10.37 -18.80
C GLU A 65 19.64 -11.58 -18.01
N ALA A 66 19.42 -11.61 -16.69
CA ALA A 66 19.83 -12.70 -15.81
C ALA A 66 18.91 -13.92 -15.90
N ALA A 67 17.61 -13.71 -16.12
CA ALA A 67 16.62 -14.78 -16.18
C ALA A 67 16.90 -15.78 -17.29
N SER A 68 16.73 -17.07 -16.96
CA SER A 68 17.00 -18.13 -17.93
C SER A 68 16.01 -18.10 -19.10
N ASP A 69 16.44 -18.62 -20.25
CA ASP A 69 15.53 -18.82 -21.39
C ASP A 69 14.39 -19.78 -21.04
N ALA A 70 14.63 -20.71 -20.11
CA ALA A 70 13.60 -21.64 -19.67
C ALA A 70 12.49 -20.95 -18.86
N LEU A 71 12.81 -19.97 -18.00
CA LEU A 71 11.80 -19.17 -17.30
C LEU A 71 10.95 -18.37 -18.30
N LYS A 72 11.60 -17.74 -19.28
CA LYS A 72 10.92 -16.96 -20.33
C LYS A 72 9.99 -17.84 -21.18
N THR A 73 10.48 -18.99 -21.64
CA THR A 73 9.65 -19.93 -22.42
C THR A 73 8.47 -20.46 -21.62
N THR A 74 8.67 -20.86 -20.36
CA THR A 74 7.56 -21.37 -19.55
C THR A 74 6.54 -20.26 -19.22
N LEU A 75 6.97 -19.00 -19.08
CA LEU A 75 6.05 -17.87 -18.97
C LEU A 75 5.19 -17.71 -20.23
N GLU A 76 5.80 -17.78 -21.42
CA GLU A 76 5.07 -17.69 -22.69
C GLU A 76 4.04 -18.83 -22.85
N GLU A 77 4.37 -20.04 -22.41
CA GLU A 77 3.48 -21.20 -22.42
C GLU A 77 2.33 -21.05 -21.39
N ALA A 78 2.63 -20.57 -20.18
CA ALA A 78 1.62 -20.33 -19.15
C ALA A 78 0.63 -19.23 -19.55
N ALA A 79 1.12 -18.15 -20.17
CA ALA A 79 0.32 -17.05 -20.71
C ALA A 79 -0.56 -17.46 -21.92
N GLN A 80 -0.33 -18.64 -22.50
CA GLN A 80 -1.23 -19.25 -23.50
C GLN A 80 -2.30 -20.16 -22.85
N GLY A 81 -2.38 -20.18 -21.52
CA GLY A 81 -3.35 -20.95 -20.75
C GLY A 81 -2.94 -22.40 -20.46
N GLY A 82 -1.65 -22.73 -20.54
CA GLY A 82 -1.17 -24.06 -20.15
C GLY A 82 -1.10 -24.22 -18.64
N VAL A 83 -2.01 -25.00 -18.04
CA VAL A 83 -2.03 -25.25 -16.58
C VAL A 83 -0.72 -25.87 -16.07
N ASP A 84 -0.24 -26.94 -16.71
CA ASP A 84 1.06 -27.55 -16.37
C ASP A 84 2.22 -26.57 -16.53
N ALA A 85 2.12 -25.66 -17.51
CA ALA A 85 3.11 -24.61 -17.71
C ALA A 85 3.03 -23.55 -16.62
N ALA A 86 1.84 -23.21 -16.10
CA ALA A 86 1.67 -22.29 -14.98
C ALA A 86 2.29 -22.85 -13.69
N PHE A 87 2.06 -24.13 -13.37
CA PHE A 87 2.76 -24.78 -12.25
C PHE A 87 4.27 -24.83 -12.47
N GLY A 88 4.71 -25.18 -13.69
CA GLY A 88 6.11 -25.16 -14.07
C GLY A 88 6.75 -23.77 -13.97
N LEU A 89 6.00 -22.71 -14.28
CA LEU A 89 6.41 -21.32 -14.22
C LEU A 89 6.74 -20.94 -12.78
N ILE A 90 5.83 -21.20 -11.83
CA ILE A 90 6.04 -20.89 -10.42
C ILE A 90 7.23 -21.66 -9.85
N GLY A 91 7.34 -22.96 -10.17
CA GLY A 91 8.51 -23.76 -9.78
C GLY A 91 9.84 -23.26 -10.34
N ARG A 92 9.85 -22.72 -11.57
CA ARG A 92 11.05 -22.11 -12.16
C ARG A 92 11.37 -20.76 -11.55
N TYR A 93 10.35 -19.93 -11.38
CA TYR A 93 10.47 -18.59 -10.87
C TYR A 93 11.02 -18.61 -9.44
N GLU A 94 10.44 -19.43 -8.56
CA GLU A 94 10.94 -19.64 -7.20
C GLU A 94 12.41 -20.06 -7.17
N ARG A 95 12.78 -21.02 -8.01
CA ARG A 95 14.15 -21.52 -8.06
C ARG A 95 15.15 -20.44 -8.48
N GLU A 96 14.81 -19.63 -9.48
CA GLU A 96 15.69 -18.55 -9.92
C GLU A 96 15.76 -17.43 -8.88
N LEU A 97 14.64 -17.04 -8.27
CA LEU A 97 14.64 -16.11 -7.14
C LEU A 97 15.55 -16.60 -6.01
N ARG A 98 15.39 -17.88 -5.62
CA ARG A 98 16.15 -18.49 -4.54
C ARG A 98 17.64 -18.58 -4.84
N GLU A 99 18.02 -18.87 -6.09
CA GLU A 99 19.44 -18.91 -6.49
C GLU A 99 20.16 -17.59 -6.16
N TYR A 100 19.55 -16.45 -6.49
CA TYR A 100 20.17 -15.14 -6.26
C TYR A 100 19.99 -14.67 -4.81
N HIS A 101 18.87 -15.01 -4.18
CA HIS A 101 18.63 -14.72 -2.76
C HIS A 101 19.67 -15.42 -1.87
N ASP A 102 19.89 -16.73 -2.04
CA ASP A 102 20.84 -17.52 -1.24
C ASP A 102 22.30 -17.10 -1.44
N ARG A 103 22.59 -16.45 -2.57
CA ARG A 103 23.91 -15.89 -2.90
C ARG A 103 24.08 -14.45 -2.42
N GLU A 104 23.07 -13.89 -1.75
CA GLU A 104 22.99 -12.50 -1.31
C GLU A 104 23.15 -11.48 -2.47
N ASP A 105 22.86 -11.89 -3.71
CA ASP A 105 22.81 -11.00 -4.87
C ASP A 105 21.41 -10.38 -4.98
N TYR A 106 21.09 -9.54 -3.99
CA TYR A 106 19.77 -8.90 -3.86
C TYR A 106 19.42 -7.98 -5.03
N ASP A 107 20.43 -7.45 -5.73
CA ASP A 107 20.26 -6.61 -6.90
C ASP A 107 19.69 -7.42 -8.08
N THR A 108 20.25 -8.60 -8.33
CA THR A 108 19.75 -9.50 -9.38
C THR A 108 18.45 -10.18 -8.96
N TYR A 109 18.36 -10.64 -7.70
CA TYR A 109 17.12 -11.19 -7.12
C TYR A 109 15.94 -10.23 -7.30
N ARG A 110 16.06 -8.98 -6.83
CA ARG A 110 15.01 -7.96 -7.01
C ARG A 110 14.78 -7.62 -8.49
N GLY A 111 15.82 -7.69 -9.32
CA GLY A 111 15.68 -7.53 -10.76
C GLY A 111 14.77 -8.58 -11.38
N ILE A 112 14.99 -9.85 -11.06
CA ILE A 112 14.17 -10.96 -11.53
C ILE A 112 12.76 -10.84 -10.96
N LEU A 113 12.63 -10.59 -9.65
CA LEU A 113 11.34 -10.39 -8.99
C LEU A 113 10.49 -9.36 -9.75
N TRP A 114 10.99 -8.12 -9.91
CA TRP A 114 10.21 -7.06 -10.54
C TRP A 114 10.09 -7.19 -12.06
N ALA A 115 11.01 -7.91 -12.73
CA ALA A 115 10.90 -8.20 -14.16
C ALA A 115 9.71 -9.10 -14.47
N PHE A 116 9.52 -10.12 -13.64
CA PHE A 116 8.57 -11.19 -13.90
C PHE A 116 7.30 -11.10 -13.05
N TYR A 117 7.25 -10.26 -11.99
CA TYR A 117 6.08 -10.12 -11.12
C TYR A 117 4.77 -9.96 -11.91
N GLU A 118 4.67 -8.88 -12.68
CA GLU A 118 3.47 -8.52 -13.44
C GLU A 118 3.04 -9.61 -14.44
N PRO A 119 3.92 -10.10 -15.34
CA PRO A 119 3.51 -11.11 -16.31
C PRO A 119 3.22 -12.48 -15.66
N VAL A 120 3.89 -12.83 -14.55
CA VAL A 120 3.58 -14.06 -13.79
C VAL A 120 2.22 -13.92 -13.10
N ALA A 121 1.95 -12.80 -12.43
CA ALA A 121 0.66 -12.53 -11.80
C ALA A 121 -0.48 -12.57 -12.83
N ALA A 122 -0.30 -11.95 -14.00
CA ALA A 122 -1.28 -12.00 -15.09
C ALA A 122 -1.50 -13.44 -15.61
N ALA A 123 -0.43 -14.21 -15.83
CA ALA A 123 -0.55 -15.59 -16.28
C ALA A 123 -1.27 -16.47 -15.23
N LEU A 124 -0.96 -16.30 -13.95
CA LEU A 124 -1.69 -17.01 -12.88
C LEU A 124 -3.16 -16.62 -12.84
N ASP A 125 -3.46 -15.33 -12.94
CA ASP A 125 -4.81 -14.80 -12.93
C ASP A 125 -5.67 -15.33 -14.10
N GLU A 126 -5.11 -15.37 -15.31
CA GLU A 126 -5.78 -15.94 -16.48
C GLU A 126 -6.06 -17.45 -16.33
N ASN A 127 -5.14 -18.20 -15.72
CA ASN A 127 -5.34 -19.62 -15.44
C ASN A 127 -6.37 -19.83 -14.32
N ALA A 128 -6.29 -19.06 -13.23
CA ALA A 128 -7.26 -19.11 -12.14
C ALA A 128 -8.68 -18.74 -12.59
N THR A 129 -8.82 -17.77 -13.50
CA THR A 129 -10.13 -17.40 -14.07
C THR A 129 -10.72 -18.53 -14.92
N ARG A 130 -9.89 -19.33 -15.58
CA ARG A 130 -10.33 -20.42 -16.45
C ARG A 130 -10.62 -21.72 -15.70
N GLU A 131 -9.71 -22.09 -14.81
CA GLU A 131 -9.74 -23.37 -14.09
C GLU A 131 -10.49 -23.25 -12.74
N GLY A 132 -10.64 -22.03 -12.22
CA GLY A 132 -11.33 -21.76 -10.96
C GLY A 132 -10.45 -21.95 -9.72
N TRP A 133 -11.11 -22.05 -8.56
CA TRP A 133 -10.46 -22.16 -7.25
C TRP A 133 -9.53 -23.37 -7.13
N ASP A 134 -9.88 -24.52 -7.72
CA ASP A 134 -9.09 -25.75 -7.61
C ASP A 134 -7.64 -25.57 -8.10
N PHE A 135 -7.42 -24.74 -9.13
CA PHE A 135 -6.08 -24.39 -9.59
C PHE A 135 -5.26 -23.60 -8.55
N LEU A 136 -5.91 -22.70 -7.81
CA LEU A 136 -5.28 -21.92 -6.76
C LEU A 136 -4.99 -22.78 -5.52
N VAL A 137 -5.85 -23.76 -5.21
CA VAL A 137 -5.61 -24.74 -4.14
C VAL A 137 -4.30 -25.48 -4.38
N ASP A 138 -4.08 -25.99 -5.60
CA ASP A 138 -2.83 -26.70 -5.94
C ASP A 138 -1.58 -25.81 -5.74
N LEU A 139 -1.68 -24.50 -6.01
CA LEU A 139 -0.58 -23.56 -5.76
C LEU A 139 -0.37 -23.30 -4.27
N ILE A 140 -1.45 -23.11 -3.50
CA ILE A 140 -1.40 -22.89 -2.06
C ILE A 140 -0.80 -24.11 -1.36
N ASP A 141 -1.22 -25.32 -1.75
CA ASP A 141 -0.70 -26.58 -1.18
C ASP A 141 0.78 -26.81 -1.52
N ALA A 142 1.22 -26.36 -2.70
CA ALA A 142 2.62 -26.46 -3.10
C ALA A 142 3.51 -25.38 -2.45
N TYR A 143 2.94 -24.23 -2.09
CA TYR A 143 3.63 -23.08 -1.52
C TYR A 143 2.93 -22.56 -0.26
N PRO A 144 2.78 -23.39 0.79
CA PRO A 144 2.12 -22.97 2.01
C PRO A 144 2.99 -21.99 2.79
N ARG A 145 2.33 -21.11 3.55
CA ARG A 145 3.01 -20.30 4.57
C ARG A 145 3.02 -21.05 5.90
N GLU A 146 4.00 -21.91 6.11
CA GLU A 146 4.12 -22.69 7.37
C GLU A 146 4.73 -21.87 8.53
N ASN A 147 5.64 -20.94 8.22
CA ASN A 147 6.28 -20.05 9.19
C ASN A 147 6.88 -18.81 8.50
N THR A 148 7.30 -17.83 9.30
CA THR A 148 7.85 -16.54 8.83
C THR A 148 9.30 -16.61 8.33
N VAL A 149 10.03 -17.71 8.58
CA VAL A 149 11.46 -17.83 8.27
C VAL A 149 11.69 -18.42 6.87
N GLU A 150 10.83 -19.36 6.46
CA GLU A 150 10.95 -20.09 5.19
C GLU A 150 9.80 -19.77 4.24
N GLU A 151 9.42 -18.49 4.17
CA GLU A 151 8.37 -18.04 3.27
C GLU A 151 8.79 -18.21 1.79
N PRO A 152 7.93 -18.81 0.93
CA PRO A 152 8.24 -18.92 -0.49
C PRO A 152 8.45 -17.55 -1.14
N LEU A 153 9.50 -17.39 -1.94
CA LEU A 153 9.81 -16.12 -2.61
C LEU A 153 8.77 -15.77 -3.70
N VAL A 154 8.02 -16.76 -4.18
CA VAL A 154 6.88 -16.61 -5.10
C VAL A 154 5.55 -16.31 -4.41
N SER A 155 5.47 -16.30 -3.08
CA SER A 155 4.23 -15.98 -2.36
C SER A 155 3.52 -14.72 -2.89
N PRO A 156 4.22 -13.60 -3.19
CA PRO A 156 3.56 -12.39 -3.65
C PRO A 156 2.69 -12.55 -4.91
N VAL A 157 3.10 -13.37 -5.88
CA VAL A 157 2.30 -13.57 -7.11
C VAL A 157 1.15 -14.55 -6.88
N ILE A 158 1.27 -15.45 -5.90
CA ILE A 158 0.20 -16.36 -5.48
C ILE A 158 -0.83 -15.58 -4.67
N GLU A 159 -0.41 -14.77 -3.69
CA GLU A 159 -1.26 -13.84 -2.93
C GLU A 159 -2.03 -12.92 -3.87
N ASN A 160 -1.38 -12.38 -4.90
CA ASN A 160 -2.03 -11.53 -5.91
C ASN A 160 -3.17 -12.27 -6.62
N ALA A 161 -2.91 -13.48 -7.14
CA ALA A 161 -3.91 -14.28 -7.84
C ALA A 161 -5.07 -14.70 -6.91
N VAL A 162 -4.77 -15.09 -5.67
CA VAL A 162 -5.77 -15.42 -4.64
C VAL A 162 -6.60 -14.19 -4.28
N GLY A 163 -5.97 -13.03 -4.11
CA GLY A 163 -6.62 -11.76 -3.82
C GLY A 163 -7.59 -11.34 -4.93
N ARG A 164 -7.18 -11.45 -6.20
CA ARG A 164 -8.07 -11.18 -7.35
C ARG A 164 -9.27 -12.14 -7.35
N HIS A 165 -9.05 -13.43 -7.10
CA HIS A 165 -10.13 -14.41 -6.99
C HIS A 165 -11.13 -14.04 -5.88
N VAL A 166 -10.63 -13.73 -4.67
CA VAL A 166 -11.47 -13.29 -3.53
C VAL A 166 -12.33 -12.09 -3.88
N ILE A 167 -11.73 -11.07 -4.52
CA ILE A 167 -12.44 -9.85 -4.88
C ILE A 167 -13.53 -10.13 -5.92
N ARG A 168 -13.20 -10.88 -7.00
CA ARG A 168 -14.20 -11.27 -8.01
C ARG A 168 -15.34 -12.06 -7.41
N THR A 169 -15.04 -13.13 -6.65
CA THR A 169 -16.06 -13.96 -6.00
C THR A 169 -16.95 -13.14 -5.07
N ARG A 170 -16.37 -12.22 -4.30
CA ARG A 170 -17.17 -11.33 -3.44
C ARG A 170 -18.12 -10.46 -4.25
N LEU A 171 -17.64 -9.84 -5.31
CA LEU A 171 -18.43 -8.92 -6.13
C LEU A 171 -19.52 -9.63 -6.93
N GLU A 172 -19.25 -10.86 -7.40
CA GLU A 172 -20.16 -11.63 -8.25
C GLU A 172 -21.14 -12.48 -7.44
N ASP A 173 -20.64 -13.23 -6.45
CA ASP A 173 -21.38 -14.27 -5.74
C ASP A 173 -21.63 -13.94 -4.25
N GLY A 174 -21.03 -12.87 -3.76
CA GLY A 174 -21.14 -12.43 -2.37
C GLY A 174 -20.15 -13.09 -1.42
N VAL A 175 -20.08 -12.56 -0.19
CA VAL A 175 -19.04 -12.96 0.79
C VAL A 175 -19.07 -14.45 1.14
N ALA A 176 -20.24 -15.09 1.22
CA ALA A 176 -20.35 -16.49 1.61
C ALA A 176 -19.86 -17.47 0.53
N ALA A 177 -19.60 -17.00 -0.69
CA ALA A 177 -19.05 -17.80 -1.78
C ALA A 177 -17.52 -17.83 -1.78
N ILE A 178 -16.86 -16.93 -1.05
CA ILE A 178 -15.41 -16.89 -0.94
C ILE A 178 -14.95 -18.20 -0.27
N PRO A 179 -13.99 -18.93 -0.84
CA PRO A 179 -13.43 -20.10 -0.17
C PRO A 179 -12.75 -19.70 1.15
N ALA A 180 -13.16 -20.26 2.29
CA ALA A 180 -12.57 -19.91 3.59
C ALA A 180 -11.04 -20.14 3.63
N GLU A 181 -10.56 -21.15 2.91
CA GLU A 181 -9.14 -21.47 2.76
C GLU A 181 -8.33 -20.32 2.12
N SER A 182 -8.94 -19.51 1.25
CA SER A 182 -8.29 -18.33 0.68
C SER A 182 -8.03 -17.26 1.75
N LEU A 183 -8.99 -17.08 2.67
CA LEU A 183 -8.87 -16.13 3.78
C LEU A 183 -7.85 -16.63 4.80
N VAL A 184 -7.81 -17.94 5.08
CA VAL A 184 -6.76 -18.54 5.91
C VAL A 184 -5.38 -18.31 5.30
N TYR A 185 -5.24 -18.52 3.98
CA TYR A 185 -3.99 -18.30 3.28
C TYR A 185 -3.55 -16.83 3.33
N LEU A 186 -4.37 -15.88 2.88
CA LEU A 186 -4.03 -14.45 2.89
C LEU A 186 -3.79 -13.94 4.33
N GLY A 187 -4.68 -14.30 5.26
CA GLY A 187 -4.57 -13.89 6.66
C GLY A 187 -3.35 -14.45 7.37
N SER A 188 -2.68 -15.46 6.80
CA SER A 188 -1.44 -15.99 7.35
C SER A 188 -0.26 -15.03 7.17
N PHE A 189 -0.27 -14.09 6.22
CA PHE A 189 0.88 -13.24 5.85
C PHE A 189 1.07 -11.98 6.71
N TRP A 190 0.38 -11.86 7.83
CA TRP A 190 0.42 -10.66 8.66
C TRP A 190 1.82 -10.36 9.25
N GLU A 191 2.60 -11.38 9.61
CA GLU A 191 4.02 -11.26 10.01
C GLU A 191 4.98 -11.39 8.81
N SER A 192 4.56 -11.07 7.59
CA SER A 192 5.46 -11.20 6.44
C SER A 192 6.58 -10.18 6.52
N MET A 193 7.80 -10.70 6.37
CA MET A 193 9.03 -9.90 6.22
C MET A 193 9.48 -9.85 4.75
N GLY A 194 8.71 -10.42 3.82
CA GLY A 194 9.02 -10.42 2.40
C GLY A 194 8.86 -9.03 1.78
N ASP A 195 9.67 -8.72 0.76
CA ASP A 195 9.77 -7.38 0.15
C ASP A 195 8.46 -6.87 -0.50
N VAL A 196 7.54 -7.78 -0.82
CA VAL A 196 6.18 -7.52 -1.39
C VAL A 196 5.12 -8.44 -0.77
N SER A 197 5.55 -9.56 -0.20
CA SER A 197 4.68 -10.51 0.49
C SER A 197 4.13 -9.85 1.74
N GLY A 198 2.84 -10.01 2.01
CA GLY A 198 2.15 -9.26 3.05
C GLY A 198 1.34 -8.09 2.50
N GLU A 199 1.83 -7.34 1.51
CA GLU A 199 1.02 -6.29 0.87
C GLU A 199 -0.08 -6.88 -0.02
N GLU A 200 0.22 -7.93 -0.77
CA GLU A 200 -0.78 -8.60 -1.63
C GLU A 200 -1.87 -9.29 -0.81
N SER A 201 -1.49 -9.81 0.36
CA SER A 201 -2.42 -10.36 1.33
C SER A 201 -3.40 -9.37 1.97
N LEU A 202 -3.22 -8.05 1.80
CA LEU A 202 -4.17 -7.05 2.33
C LEU A 202 -5.57 -7.20 1.74
N THR A 203 -5.69 -7.88 0.59
CA THR A 203 -6.96 -8.35 0.04
C THR A 203 -7.78 -9.23 0.99
N TYR A 204 -7.17 -9.76 2.06
CA TYR A 204 -7.84 -10.39 3.19
C TYR A 204 -9.03 -9.58 3.72
N GLY A 205 -8.96 -8.25 3.70
CA GLY A 205 -10.06 -7.37 4.12
C GLY A 205 -11.37 -7.60 3.36
N TRP A 206 -11.31 -8.12 2.13
CA TRP A 206 -12.49 -8.50 1.36
C TRP A 206 -13.26 -9.69 1.94
N GLY A 207 -12.68 -10.43 2.89
CA GLY A 207 -13.35 -11.48 3.66
C GLY A 207 -14.26 -10.99 4.78
N ILE A 208 -14.39 -9.67 5.02
CA ILE A 208 -15.20 -9.15 6.13
C ILE A 208 -16.66 -9.62 6.06
N GLY A 209 -17.17 -10.19 7.15
CA GLY A 209 -18.53 -10.75 7.23
C GLY A 209 -18.67 -12.19 6.73
N HIS A 210 -17.55 -12.88 6.43
CA HIS A 210 -17.59 -14.29 6.02
C HIS A 210 -18.16 -15.20 7.13
N PRO A 211 -19.09 -16.12 6.81
CA PRO A 211 -19.79 -16.93 7.83
C PRO A 211 -18.88 -17.93 8.55
N ASP A 212 -17.88 -18.47 7.85
CA ASP A 212 -16.99 -19.51 8.37
C ASP A 212 -15.58 -18.99 8.71
N HIS A 213 -15.33 -17.67 8.58
CA HIS A 213 -14.01 -17.08 8.83
C HIS A 213 -14.16 -15.64 9.37
N SER A 214 -13.74 -15.40 10.60
CA SER A 214 -13.91 -14.09 11.22
C SER A 214 -12.72 -13.17 10.94
N ALA A 215 -12.82 -12.37 9.87
CA ALA A 215 -11.81 -11.34 9.59
C ALA A 215 -11.72 -10.30 10.71
N VAL A 216 -12.85 -9.97 11.34
CA VAL A 216 -12.94 -9.02 12.46
C VAL A 216 -12.14 -9.50 13.65
N ASP A 217 -12.33 -10.76 14.09
CA ASP A 217 -11.63 -11.27 15.26
C ASP A 217 -10.11 -11.36 14.97
N HIS A 218 -9.72 -11.86 13.80
CA HIS A 218 -8.31 -11.94 13.40
C HIS A 218 -7.63 -10.57 13.42
N LEU A 219 -8.22 -9.55 12.80
CA LEU A 219 -7.65 -8.19 12.77
C LEU A 219 -7.53 -7.59 14.16
N ARG A 220 -8.50 -7.83 15.05
CA ARG A 220 -8.46 -7.35 16.44
C ARG A 220 -7.44 -8.09 17.30
N ASP A 221 -7.17 -9.35 17.00
CA ASP A 221 -6.21 -10.15 17.74
C ASP A 221 -4.77 -9.69 17.45
N ILE A 222 -4.46 -9.36 16.20
CA ILE A 222 -3.08 -9.06 15.77
C ILE A 222 -2.74 -7.56 15.71
N VAL A 223 -3.70 -6.65 15.88
CA VAL A 223 -3.47 -5.19 15.69
C VAL A 223 -2.36 -4.60 16.56
N THR A 224 -2.14 -5.14 17.75
CA THR A 224 -1.06 -4.69 18.65
C THR A 224 0.30 -5.26 18.29
N GLU A 225 0.35 -6.25 17.40
CA GLU A 225 1.56 -6.91 16.94
C GLU A 225 1.96 -6.38 15.55
N GLU A 226 1.01 -6.25 14.62
CA GLU A 226 1.26 -5.79 13.25
C GLU A 226 0.24 -4.73 12.79
N LEU A 227 0.39 -3.52 13.35
CA LEU A 227 -0.46 -2.37 13.07
C LEU A 227 -0.57 -2.04 11.56
N PHE A 228 0.55 -2.07 10.84
CA PHE A 228 0.59 -1.64 9.44
C PHE A 228 -0.12 -2.62 8.51
N TRP A 229 0.00 -3.92 8.78
CA TRP A 229 -0.75 -4.91 8.03
C TRP A 229 -2.25 -4.78 8.31
N VAL A 230 -2.65 -4.62 9.58
CA VAL A 230 -4.05 -4.38 9.95
C VAL A 230 -4.60 -3.12 9.31
N HIS A 231 -3.84 -2.03 9.30
CA HIS A 231 -4.21 -0.79 8.62
C HIS A 231 -4.46 -1.00 7.12
N GLY A 232 -3.56 -1.71 6.45
CA GLY A 232 -3.71 -2.05 5.04
C GLY A 232 -4.95 -2.91 4.78
N ALA A 233 -5.16 -3.99 5.54
CA ALA A 233 -6.30 -4.87 5.39
C ALA A 233 -7.62 -4.16 5.74
N LEU A 234 -7.61 -3.27 6.74
CA LEU A 234 -8.74 -2.44 7.12
C LEU A 234 -9.19 -1.54 5.95
N SER A 235 -8.26 -1.00 5.16
CA SER A 235 -8.62 -0.23 3.96
C SER A 235 -9.42 -1.07 2.97
N HIS A 236 -9.03 -2.34 2.79
CA HIS A 236 -9.74 -3.29 1.94
C HIS A 236 -11.13 -3.66 2.48
N THR A 237 -11.32 -3.68 3.80
CA THR A 237 -12.67 -3.91 4.38
C THR A 237 -13.66 -2.82 3.98
N PHE A 238 -13.23 -1.56 3.87
CA PHE A 238 -14.11 -0.46 3.44
C PHE A 238 -14.59 -0.63 2.01
N TYR A 239 -13.70 -1.05 1.10
CA TYR A 239 -14.09 -1.36 -0.28
C TYR A 239 -15.06 -2.56 -0.35
N ALA A 240 -14.93 -3.49 0.58
CA ALA A 240 -15.72 -4.71 0.61
C ALA A 240 -17.12 -4.53 1.22
N ASP A 241 -17.22 -3.85 2.36
CA ASP A 241 -18.46 -3.49 3.07
C ASP A 241 -18.18 -2.39 4.10
N GLN A 242 -18.52 -1.15 3.74
CA GLN A 242 -18.28 0.02 4.57
C GLN A 242 -19.02 0.03 5.91
N HIS A 243 -20.15 -0.68 6.05
CA HIS A 243 -20.87 -0.74 7.33
C HIS A 243 -20.15 -1.66 8.31
N ALA A 244 -19.76 -2.85 7.84
CA ALA A 244 -18.97 -3.79 8.65
C ALA A 244 -17.58 -3.22 8.96
N ALA A 245 -16.96 -2.52 8.00
CA ALA A 245 -15.68 -1.84 8.19
C ALA A 245 -15.78 -0.71 9.23
N ALA A 246 -16.86 0.07 9.21
CA ALA A 246 -17.09 1.11 10.21
C ALA A 246 -17.25 0.53 11.62
N ASP A 247 -17.98 -0.57 11.77
CA ASP A 247 -18.10 -1.29 13.05
C ASP A 247 -16.74 -1.78 13.56
N LEU A 248 -15.92 -2.35 12.67
CA LEU A 248 -14.56 -2.78 13.00
C LEU A 248 -13.67 -1.60 13.39
N LEU A 249 -13.65 -0.53 12.61
CA LEU A 249 -12.83 0.65 12.91
C LEU A 249 -13.22 1.23 14.26
N GLU A 250 -14.51 1.43 14.55
CA GLU A 250 -14.95 1.90 15.87
C GLU A 250 -14.52 0.99 17.01
N ALA A 251 -14.61 -0.33 16.83
CA ALA A 251 -14.14 -1.29 17.82
C ALA A 251 -12.63 -1.18 18.07
N LEU A 252 -11.83 -0.94 17.03
CA LEU A 252 -10.38 -0.72 17.14
C LEU A 252 -10.07 0.63 17.79
N LEU A 253 -10.78 1.70 17.42
CA LEU A 253 -10.57 3.04 17.98
C LEU A 253 -10.99 3.15 19.46
N THR A 254 -11.81 2.23 19.95
CA THR A 254 -12.22 2.17 21.37
C THR A 254 -11.47 1.09 22.15
N ASP A 255 -10.55 0.35 21.51
CA ASP A 255 -9.77 -0.69 22.17
C ASP A 255 -8.65 -0.08 23.03
N GLU A 256 -8.77 -0.22 24.35
CA GLU A 256 -7.81 0.32 25.33
C GLU A 256 -6.41 -0.31 25.24
N ARG A 257 -6.27 -1.44 24.53
CA ARG A 257 -4.95 -2.06 24.27
C ARG A 257 -4.12 -1.26 23.27
N ILE A 258 -4.78 -0.46 22.43
CA ILE A 258 -4.15 0.31 21.35
C ILE A 258 -3.94 1.74 21.84
N ASP A 259 -2.70 2.23 21.75
CA ASP A 259 -2.40 3.58 22.19
C ASP A 259 -3.02 4.64 21.27
N TYR A 260 -2.95 5.91 21.69
CA TYR A 260 -3.58 7.01 20.96
C TYR A 260 -3.01 7.21 19.54
N GLU A 261 -1.71 7.05 19.36
CA GLU A 261 -1.07 7.29 18.05
C GLU A 261 -1.36 6.13 17.09
N ASP A 262 -1.37 4.90 17.59
CA ASP A 262 -1.74 3.72 16.80
C ASP A 262 -3.22 3.76 16.39
N ARG A 263 -4.11 4.19 17.30
CA ARG A 263 -5.53 4.42 16.95
C ARG A 263 -5.71 5.54 15.93
N TYR A 264 -4.95 6.63 16.04
CA TYR A 264 -4.94 7.66 15.01
C TYR A 264 -4.43 7.12 13.66
N THR A 265 -3.41 6.26 13.69
CA THR A 265 -2.90 5.59 12.49
C THR A 265 -3.99 4.73 11.85
N LEU A 266 -4.72 3.91 12.61
CA LEU A 266 -5.87 3.16 12.10
C LEU A 266 -6.95 4.07 11.50
N ALA A 267 -7.26 5.19 12.16
CA ALA A 267 -8.23 6.17 11.67
C ALA A 267 -7.82 6.84 10.36
N SER A 268 -6.52 6.93 10.05
CA SER A 268 -6.02 7.50 8.79
C SER A 268 -6.47 6.74 7.55
N VAL A 269 -6.92 5.48 7.70
CA VAL A 269 -7.50 4.68 6.61
C VAL A 269 -8.65 5.42 5.91
N LEU A 270 -9.39 6.25 6.65
CA LEU A 270 -10.48 7.05 6.12
C LEU A 270 -10.00 8.03 5.05
N GLY A 271 -8.80 8.59 5.20
CA GLY A 271 -8.20 9.46 4.20
C GLY A 271 -7.83 8.72 2.93
N THR A 272 -7.34 7.48 3.04
CA THR A 272 -7.05 6.62 1.88
C THR A 272 -8.29 6.34 1.05
N VAL A 273 -9.41 6.01 1.71
CA VAL A 273 -10.65 5.64 1.00
C VAL A 273 -11.48 6.85 0.52
N ASP A 274 -11.43 7.99 1.22
CA ASP A 274 -12.17 9.23 0.85
C ASP A 274 -11.63 9.88 -0.43
N ASP A 275 -10.37 9.62 -0.79
CA ASP A 275 -9.75 10.14 -2.02
C ASP A 275 -10.36 9.59 -3.31
N ASN A 276 -11.33 8.68 -3.20
CA ASN A 276 -11.88 7.92 -4.33
C ASN A 276 -10.74 7.33 -5.18
N SER A 277 -9.71 6.81 -4.52
CA SER A 277 -8.66 6.03 -5.15
C SER A 277 -9.05 4.55 -5.06
N PRO A 278 -8.98 3.78 -6.15
CA PRO A 278 -9.26 2.34 -6.09
C PRO A 278 -8.13 1.67 -5.29
N PRO A 279 -8.40 0.49 -4.69
CA PRO A 279 -7.34 -0.26 -4.05
C PRO A 279 -6.20 -0.51 -5.04
N GLN A 280 -4.97 -0.20 -4.63
CA GLN A 280 -3.76 -0.39 -5.44
C GLN A 280 -3.26 -1.84 -5.42
N ILE A 281 -3.84 -2.63 -4.52
CA ILE A 281 -3.62 -4.06 -4.36
C ILE A 281 -4.91 -4.79 -4.77
N PRO A 282 -4.84 -5.92 -5.49
CA PRO A 282 -3.65 -6.56 -6.06
C PRO A 282 -2.88 -5.69 -7.05
N ARG A 283 -1.54 -5.71 -7.01
CA ARG A 283 -0.73 -4.94 -7.97
C ARG A 283 -0.99 -5.41 -9.41
N TYR A 284 -0.82 -4.48 -10.35
CA TYR A 284 -0.99 -4.71 -11.79
C TYR A 284 -2.38 -5.25 -12.15
N TRP A 285 -3.38 -4.83 -11.39
CA TRP A 285 -4.78 -5.09 -11.66
C TRP A 285 -5.57 -3.81 -11.49
N ASP A 286 -6.24 -3.37 -12.55
CA ASP A 286 -7.14 -2.24 -12.46
C ASP A 286 -8.56 -2.75 -12.26
N LEU A 287 -8.98 -2.77 -10.99
CA LEU A 287 -10.34 -3.15 -10.59
C LEU A 287 -11.40 -2.29 -11.31
N ARG A 288 -11.11 -1.01 -11.62
CA ARG A 288 -12.09 -0.15 -12.29
C ARG A 288 -12.29 -0.54 -13.73
N GLU A 289 -11.19 -0.84 -14.43
CA GLU A 289 -11.27 -1.28 -15.82
C GLU A 289 -12.03 -2.59 -15.96
N GLU A 290 -11.91 -3.50 -14.98
CA GLU A 290 -12.55 -4.80 -15.06
C GLU A 290 -14.03 -4.78 -14.64
N VAL A 291 -14.37 -4.12 -13.52
CA VAL A 291 -15.70 -4.24 -12.89
C VAL A 291 -16.41 -2.89 -12.64
N ASP A 292 -15.91 -1.77 -13.18
CA ASP A 292 -16.50 -0.43 -13.05
C ASP A 292 -16.74 -0.01 -11.57
N TYR A 293 -15.90 -0.51 -10.67
CA TYR A 293 -16.05 -0.31 -9.23
C TYR A 293 -15.68 1.11 -8.80
N HIS A 294 -16.60 1.77 -8.09
CA HIS A 294 -16.40 3.12 -7.53
C HIS A 294 -16.78 3.12 -6.06
N PHE A 295 -15.85 3.53 -5.20
CA PHE A 295 -16.12 3.68 -3.78
C PHE A 295 -16.77 5.03 -3.52
N GLU A 296 -17.93 5.01 -2.87
CA GLU A 296 -18.59 6.20 -2.35
C GLU A 296 -19.08 5.89 -0.94
N PHE A 297 -18.77 6.78 0.00
CA PHE A 297 -19.29 6.65 1.35
C PHE A 297 -20.81 6.80 1.36
N ASP A 298 -21.48 5.87 2.02
CA ASP A 298 -22.83 6.07 2.52
C ASP A 298 -22.80 7.22 3.52
N GLU A 299 -23.69 8.19 3.35
CA GLU A 299 -23.72 9.41 4.16
C GLU A 299 -23.92 9.13 5.66
N ALA A 300 -24.65 8.06 6.01
CA ALA A 300 -24.83 7.66 7.40
C ALA A 300 -23.54 7.05 7.97
N VAL A 301 -22.80 6.26 7.19
CA VAL A 301 -21.48 5.74 7.57
C VAL A 301 -20.50 6.89 7.75
N ARG A 302 -20.46 7.84 6.79
CA ARG A 302 -19.61 9.02 6.84
C ARG A 302 -19.87 9.86 8.10
N SER A 303 -21.14 10.16 8.36
CA SER A 303 -21.55 10.95 9.51
C SER A 303 -21.20 10.26 10.83
N ARG A 304 -21.48 8.96 10.94
CA ARG A 304 -21.16 8.14 12.11
C ARG A 304 -19.66 8.13 12.38
N LEU A 305 -18.84 7.86 11.36
CA LEU A 305 -17.39 7.85 11.52
C LEU A 305 -16.86 9.23 11.89
N ARG A 306 -17.43 10.32 11.34
CA ARG A 306 -17.08 11.67 11.74
C ARG A 306 -17.31 11.91 13.23
N GLU A 307 -18.46 11.49 13.77
CA GLU A 307 -18.74 11.57 15.20
C GLU A 307 -17.73 10.78 16.03
N THR A 308 -17.32 9.59 15.58
CA THR A 308 -16.27 8.78 16.22
C THR A 308 -14.92 9.50 16.24
N ILE A 309 -14.48 10.08 15.11
CA ILE A 309 -13.25 10.88 15.04
C ILE A 309 -13.31 12.11 15.97
N GLU A 310 -14.49 12.71 16.13
CA GLU A 310 -14.71 13.80 17.07
C GLU A 310 -14.63 13.34 18.53
N ALA A 311 -15.25 12.21 18.86
CA ALA A 311 -15.28 11.62 20.19
C ALA A 311 -13.89 11.21 20.68
N GLU A 312 -13.08 10.59 19.83
CA GLU A 312 -11.69 10.21 20.15
C GLU A 312 -10.74 11.42 20.20
N GLY A 313 -11.20 12.60 19.76
CA GLY A 313 -10.41 13.84 19.80
C GLY A 313 -9.38 13.98 18.68
N PHE A 314 -9.38 13.08 17.70
CA PHE A 314 -8.46 13.09 16.56
C PHE A 314 -8.59 14.35 15.70
N HIS A 315 -9.82 14.88 15.55
CA HIS A 315 -10.09 16.14 14.84
C HIS A 315 -9.24 17.33 15.33
N ARG A 316 -8.74 17.31 16.57
CA ARG A 316 -7.91 18.41 17.11
C ARG A 316 -6.53 18.51 16.44
N ARG A 317 -6.10 17.46 15.74
CA ARG A 317 -4.89 17.47 14.90
C ARG A 317 -5.15 18.08 13.52
N LEU A 318 -6.41 18.23 13.16
CA LEU A 318 -6.86 18.66 11.85
C LEU A 318 -7.32 20.13 11.91
N GLY A 319 -7.52 20.75 10.73
CA GLY A 319 -8.09 22.09 10.62
C GLY A 319 -9.56 22.17 11.05
N GLY A 320 -10.10 23.39 11.19
CA GLY A 320 -11.51 23.59 11.59
C GLY A 320 -12.55 23.02 10.60
N ASP A 321 -12.21 22.95 9.32
CA ASP A 321 -13.06 22.47 8.22
C ASP A 321 -12.58 21.12 7.66
N TRP A 322 -12.10 20.24 8.54
CA TRP A 322 -11.47 18.99 8.14
C TRP A 322 -12.43 18.00 7.46
N THR A 323 -11.82 17.20 6.59
CA THR A 323 -12.38 16.07 5.84
C THR A 323 -11.56 14.81 6.13
N PHE A 324 -12.07 13.62 5.75
CA PHE A 324 -11.28 12.39 5.92
C PHE A 324 -9.98 12.42 5.11
N SER A 325 -10.00 13.05 3.93
CA SER A 325 -8.80 13.27 3.10
C SER A 325 -7.64 13.97 3.86
N ASP A 326 -7.93 14.79 4.87
CA ASP A 326 -6.92 15.46 5.70
C ASP A 326 -6.25 14.54 6.73
N MET A 327 -6.75 13.32 6.91
CA MET A 327 -6.24 12.34 7.86
C MET A 327 -5.14 11.44 7.29
N LYS A 328 -4.82 11.56 5.99
CA LYS A 328 -3.72 10.82 5.35
C LYS A 328 -2.40 11.14 6.08
N ILE A 329 -1.61 10.10 6.39
CA ILE A 329 -0.31 10.18 7.07
C ILE A 329 0.82 10.04 6.06
#